data_AF-A0A7G2IQ60-F1
#
_entry.id   AF-A0A7G2IQ60-F1
#
_cell.length_a   1.000
_cell.length_b   1.000
_cell.length_c   1.000
_cell.angle_alpha   90.00
_cell.angle_beta   90.00
_cell.angle_gamma   90.00
#
_symmetry.space_group_name_H-M   'P 1'
#
loop_
_entity.id
_entity.type
_entity.pdbx_description
1 polymer ?
#
loop_
_entity_poly.entity_id
_entity_poly.type
_entity_poly.pdbx_seq_one_letter_code
_entity_poly.pdbx_strand_id
1 'polypeptide(L)'
;MNMMKQAGYKTFWITNQQTMTARNTMLTVFSKQTDKQFYMNQQRTQSAREYDSNVLAPFKEVLADPAPKKFIIVHLLGTHIKYKFRYPDGQGKFDNNIDHVPAGLSNDELEAYNDYDSANVYNDHIIASLIKDYKATDPNGFLLYFSDHGEEVYDTPPHKTQGRNEDNPTRHMYTVPFLLWTSEKWQAAHPRDFSQDVNRKYSSSELIHTWSDLAGFTYDGFDPTRAITSPQFKETTRWIGNPYKKNALIDYDSLPYGDQIGNQ
;
A
#
# COMPACT_ATOMS: atom_id res chain seq x y z
N MET A 1 -0.05 -1.62 -15.64
CA MET A 1 1.13 -1.31 -16.49
C MET A 1 0.76 -0.90 -17.90
N ASN A 2 0.07 -1.76 -18.65
CA ASN A 2 -0.18 -1.57 -20.08
C ASN A 2 -0.81 -0.21 -20.43
N MET A 3 -1.78 0.25 -19.63
CA MET A 3 -2.40 1.58 -19.78
C MET A 3 -1.37 2.72 -19.78
N MET A 4 -0.43 2.71 -18.84
CA MET A 4 0.62 3.74 -18.76
C MET A 4 1.57 3.67 -19.95
N LYS A 5 1.94 2.46 -20.38
CA LYS A 5 2.80 2.26 -21.57
C LYS A 5 2.11 2.78 -22.83
N GLN A 6 0.83 2.49 -23.02
CA GLN A 6 0.03 2.99 -24.13
C GLN A 6 -0.04 4.53 -24.15
N ALA A 7 -0.09 5.16 -22.98
CA ALA A 7 -0.04 6.62 -22.83
C ALA A 7 1.37 7.23 -23.02
N GLY A 8 2.37 6.42 -23.41
CA GLY A 8 3.73 6.85 -23.71
C GLY A 8 4.63 7.05 -22.49
N TYR A 9 4.29 6.45 -21.34
CA TYR A 9 5.16 6.47 -20.16
C TYR A 9 6.22 5.36 -20.25
N LYS A 10 7.46 5.70 -19.91
CA LYS A 10 8.46 4.70 -19.53
C LYS A 10 8.12 4.17 -18.14
N THR A 11 8.09 2.87 -17.99
CA THR A 11 7.58 2.20 -16.79
C THR A 11 8.68 1.50 -16.00
N PHE A 12 8.68 1.67 -14.68
CA PHE A 12 9.70 1.14 -13.78
C PHE A 12 9.08 0.34 -12.65
N TRP A 13 9.75 -0.75 -12.25
CA TRP A 13 9.37 -1.54 -11.08
C TRP A 13 10.54 -1.67 -10.13
N ILE A 14 10.47 -1.02 -8.98
CA ILE A 14 11.45 -1.12 -7.90
C ILE A 14 10.83 -1.95 -6.79
N THR A 15 11.49 -3.01 -6.33
CA THR A 15 10.91 -3.86 -5.30
C THR A 15 11.93 -4.42 -4.33
N ASN A 16 11.56 -4.42 -3.05
CA ASN A 16 12.27 -5.09 -1.98
C ASN A 16 11.54 -6.36 -1.50
N GLN A 17 10.42 -6.71 -2.14
CA GLN A 17 9.78 -8.01 -2.01
C GLN A 17 10.57 -9.08 -2.73
N GLN A 18 10.46 -10.31 -2.23
CA GLN A 18 11.14 -11.48 -2.80
C GLN A 18 10.50 -11.90 -4.11
N THR A 19 10.93 -11.26 -5.18
CA THR A 19 10.48 -11.57 -6.53
C THR A 19 11.50 -12.50 -7.18
N MET A 20 11.39 -13.80 -6.88
CA MET A 20 12.24 -14.82 -7.51
C MET A 20 11.89 -14.93 -9.00
N THR A 21 12.68 -14.30 -9.86
CA THR A 21 12.42 -14.19 -11.32
C THR A 21 12.39 -15.53 -12.06
N ALA A 22 12.94 -16.59 -11.46
CA ALA A 22 12.90 -17.97 -11.93
C ALA A 22 11.57 -18.70 -11.60
N ARG A 23 10.73 -18.13 -10.73
CA ARG A 23 9.39 -18.66 -10.41
C ARG A 23 8.34 -17.98 -11.28
N ASN A 24 7.34 -18.74 -11.73
CA ASN A 24 6.24 -18.23 -12.55
C ASN A 24 5.10 -17.68 -11.67
N THR A 25 5.38 -16.66 -10.86
CA THR A 25 4.39 -16.02 -9.99
C THR A 25 3.70 -14.84 -10.69
N MET A 26 2.46 -14.53 -10.31
CA MET A 26 1.74 -13.36 -10.83
C MET A 26 2.53 -12.05 -10.59
N LEU A 27 3.21 -11.93 -9.45
CA LEU A 27 4.07 -10.79 -9.15
C LEU A 27 5.21 -10.62 -10.15
N THR A 28 5.80 -11.73 -10.60
CA THR A 28 6.86 -11.73 -11.63
C THR A 28 6.30 -11.36 -13.00
N VAL A 29 5.06 -11.77 -13.31
CA VAL A 29 4.38 -11.34 -14.55
C VAL A 29 4.15 -9.83 -14.52
N PHE A 30 3.63 -9.27 -13.42
CA PHE A 30 3.41 -7.83 -13.30
C PHE A 30 4.71 -7.03 -13.36
N SER A 31 5.76 -7.45 -12.65
CA SER A 31 7.04 -6.74 -12.67
C SER A 31 7.68 -6.74 -14.06
N LYS A 32 7.58 -7.84 -14.80
CA LYS A 32 8.11 -7.97 -16.17
C LYS A 32 7.31 -7.23 -17.24
N GLN A 33 6.11 -6.71 -16.93
CA GLN A 33 5.38 -5.84 -17.86
C GLN A 33 6.01 -4.44 -17.96
N THR A 34 6.85 -4.04 -17.00
CA THR A 34 7.50 -2.73 -16.99
C THR A 34 8.72 -2.70 -17.91
N ASP A 35 9.25 -1.52 -18.23
CA ASP A 35 10.42 -1.36 -19.12
C ASP A 35 11.75 -1.59 -18.40
N LYS A 36 11.83 -1.28 -17.10
CA LYS A 36 13.02 -1.52 -16.26
C LYS A 36 12.64 -2.00 -14.86
N GLN A 37 13.34 -3.00 -14.35
CA GLN A 37 13.11 -3.57 -13.02
C GLN A 37 14.35 -3.44 -12.12
N PHE A 38 14.12 -3.25 -10.82
CA PHE A 38 15.12 -3.27 -9.76
C PHE A 38 14.65 -4.25 -8.68
N TYR A 39 15.29 -5.41 -8.59
CA TYR A 39 15.00 -6.46 -7.61
C TYR A 39 16.02 -6.38 -6.47
N MET A 40 15.64 -5.68 -5.39
CA MET A 40 16.54 -5.36 -4.28
C MET A 40 16.71 -6.51 -3.29
N ASN A 41 15.71 -7.39 -3.19
CA ASN A 41 15.74 -8.56 -2.33
C ASN A 41 15.73 -9.84 -3.18
N GLN A 42 16.90 -10.46 -3.32
CA GLN A 42 17.08 -11.71 -4.06
C GLN A 42 17.36 -12.90 -3.14
N GLN A 43 17.14 -12.74 -1.83
CA GLN A 43 17.32 -13.80 -0.87
C GLN A 43 16.25 -14.90 -1.04
N ARG A 44 16.58 -16.12 -0.59
CA ARG A 44 15.69 -17.30 -0.74
C ARG A 44 14.58 -17.37 0.31
N THR A 45 14.71 -16.69 1.44
CA THR A 45 13.82 -16.81 2.61
C THR A 45 13.23 -15.46 2.99
N GLN A 46 11.91 -15.36 3.14
CA GLN A 46 11.16 -14.11 3.43
C GLN A 46 11.64 -13.39 4.70
N SER A 47 12.29 -14.11 5.61
CA SER A 47 12.77 -13.64 6.91
C SER A 47 14.17 -13.02 6.89
N ALA A 48 14.75 -12.78 5.72
CA ALA A 48 15.98 -12.03 5.61
C ALA A 48 15.80 -10.57 6.06
N ARG A 49 16.81 -10.00 6.73
CA ARG A 49 16.87 -8.57 7.05
C ARG A 49 17.24 -7.78 5.79
N GLU A 50 16.24 -7.55 4.96
CA GLU A 50 16.32 -6.64 3.80
C GLU A 50 15.34 -5.51 4.03
N TYR A 51 15.84 -4.35 4.45
CA TYR A 51 14.98 -3.24 4.84
C TYR A 51 14.50 -2.45 3.62
N ASP A 52 13.30 -1.89 3.71
CA ASP A 52 12.72 -1.14 2.59
C ASP A 52 13.49 0.15 2.24
N SER A 53 14.44 0.60 3.06
CA SER A 53 15.42 1.63 2.65
C SER A 53 16.19 1.26 1.38
N ASN A 54 16.30 -0.03 1.05
CA ASN A 54 16.89 -0.54 -0.18
C ASN A 54 16.26 0.07 -1.45
N VAL A 55 15.00 0.50 -1.42
CA VAL A 55 14.33 1.08 -2.60
C VAL A 55 14.70 2.54 -2.84
N LEU A 56 15.29 3.24 -1.86
CA LEU A 56 15.52 4.70 -1.95
C LEU A 56 16.59 5.07 -2.98
N ALA A 57 17.68 4.31 -3.05
CA ALA A 57 18.73 4.52 -4.04
C ALA A 57 18.24 4.32 -5.50
N PRO A 58 17.63 3.18 -5.88
CA PRO A 58 17.08 3.00 -7.22
C PRO A 58 15.93 3.96 -7.51
N PHE A 59 15.15 4.39 -6.51
CA PHE A 59 14.12 5.42 -6.71
C PHE A 59 14.75 6.74 -7.18
N LYS A 60 15.83 7.20 -6.54
CA LYS A 60 16.59 8.39 -6.98
C LYS A 60 17.17 8.22 -8.38
N GLU A 61 17.70 7.03 -8.69
CA GLU A 61 18.20 6.72 -10.04
C GLU A 61 17.09 6.89 -11.10
N VAL A 62 15.89 6.35 -10.84
CA VAL A 62 14.76 6.46 -11.78
C VAL A 62 14.22 7.89 -11.87
N LEU A 63 14.23 8.65 -10.78
CA LEU A 63 13.89 10.07 -10.82
C LEU A 63 14.84 10.87 -11.73
N ALA A 64 16.11 10.47 -11.86
CA ALA A 64 17.08 11.07 -12.76
C ALA A 64 17.04 10.52 -14.21
N ASP A 65 16.26 9.47 -14.49
CA ASP A 65 16.13 8.92 -15.85
C ASP A 65 15.61 9.99 -16.83
N PRO A 66 16.19 10.12 -18.04
CA PRO A 66 15.89 11.22 -18.97
C PRO A 66 14.55 11.08 -19.68
N ALA A 67 13.80 9.98 -19.49
CA ALA A 67 12.48 9.83 -20.10
C ALA A 67 11.52 10.94 -19.63
N PRO A 68 10.81 11.61 -20.56
CA PRO A 68 9.97 12.77 -20.23
C PRO A 68 8.70 12.39 -19.45
N LYS A 69 8.19 11.16 -19.63
CA LYS A 69 7.03 10.61 -18.90
C LYS A 69 7.45 9.31 -18.23
N LYS A 70 7.32 9.25 -16.90
CA LYS A 70 7.77 8.12 -16.09
C LYS A 70 6.65 7.65 -15.17
N PHE A 71 6.41 6.35 -15.16
CA PHE A 71 5.53 5.70 -14.20
C PHE A 71 6.36 4.73 -13.37
N ILE A 72 6.45 5.00 -12.07
CA ILE A 72 7.38 4.35 -11.16
C ILE A 72 6.55 3.61 -10.12
N ILE A 73 6.67 2.28 -10.09
CA ILE A 73 6.10 1.46 -9.02
C ILE A 73 7.22 1.14 -8.04
N VAL A 74 6.95 1.39 -6.75
CA VAL A 74 7.79 0.97 -5.64
C VAL A 74 7.01 -0.03 -4.80
N HIS A 75 7.47 -1.28 -4.76
CA HIS A 75 6.79 -2.39 -4.09
C HIS A 75 7.59 -2.83 -2.85
N LEU A 76 7.06 -2.47 -1.69
CA LEU A 76 7.68 -2.59 -0.36
C LEU A 76 7.37 -3.95 0.28
N LEU A 77 8.20 -4.36 1.25
CA LEU A 77 7.81 -5.40 2.22
C LEU A 77 6.78 -4.85 3.22
N GLY A 78 6.86 -3.56 3.53
CA GLY A 78 5.98 -2.87 4.48
C GLY A 78 6.08 -3.49 5.87
N THR A 79 4.92 -3.77 6.46
CA THR A 79 4.80 -4.33 7.81
C THR A 79 4.50 -5.83 7.80
N HIS A 80 4.95 -6.56 6.77
CA HIS A 80 4.69 -7.99 6.66
C HIS A 80 5.41 -8.83 7.74
N ILE A 81 4.76 -9.93 8.18
CA ILE A 81 5.34 -10.92 9.11
C ILE A 81 6.67 -11.52 8.61
N LYS A 82 7.64 -11.82 9.49
CA LYS A 82 7.72 -11.46 10.93
C LYS A 82 8.15 -10.01 11.10
N TYR A 83 7.39 -9.22 11.85
CA TYR A 83 7.50 -7.75 11.92
C TYR A 83 8.87 -7.24 12.40
N LYS A 84 9.50 -7.95 13.35
CA LYS A 84 10.86 -7.67 13.87
C LYS A 84 11.95 -7.55 12.81
N PHE A 85 11.74 -8.13 11.63
CA PHE A 85 12.69 -8.08 10.53
C PHE A 85 12.43 -6.93 9.54
N ARG A 86 11.43 -6.08 9.81
CA ARG A 86 11.07 -4.92 8.97
C ARG A 86 11.83 -3.66 9.34
N TYR A 87 12.43 -3.61 10.52
CA TYR A 87 13.22 -2.49 11.01
C TYR A 87 14.59 -2.95 11.55
N PRO A 88 15.60 -2.06 11.57
CA PRO A 88 16.93 -2.39 12.07
C PRO A 88 16.93 -2.78 13.55
N ASP A 89 17.85 -3.67 13.91
CA ASP A 89 18.08 -4.03 15.31
C ASP A 89 18.40 -2.79 16.17
N GLY A 90 17.80 -2.73 17.36
CA GLY A 90 17.91 -1.58 18.26
C GLY A 90 17.04 -0.38 17.89
N GLN A 91 16.20 -0.47 16.84
CA GLN A 91 15.22 0.57 16.48
C GLN A 91 13.78 0.20 16.82
N GLY A 92 13.57 -0.79 17.70
CA GLY A 92 12.26 -1.15 18.23
C GLY A 92 11.74 -0.06 19.17
N LYS A 93 11.02 0.92 18.63
CA LYS A 93 10.54 2.09 19.39
C LYS A 93 9.61 1.70 20.53
N PHE A 94 8.85 0.62 20.36
CA PHE A 94 7.84 0.16 21.31
C PHE A 94 8.25 -1.13 22.04
N ASP A 95 9.53 -1.52 22.00
CA ASP A 95 10.00 -2.73 22.67
C ASP A 95 9.62 -2.70 24.17
N ASN A 96 8.87 -3.71 24.61
CA ASN A 96 8.34 -3.86 25.98
C ASN A 96 7.36 -2.75 26.43
N ASN A 97 6.79 -1.99 25.50
CA ASN A 97 5.77 -1.01 25.81
C ASN A 97 4.45 -1.72 26.18
N ILE A 98 3.73 -1.20 27.19
CA ILE A 98 2.44 -1.72 27.66
C ILE A 98 1.32 -0.68 27.58
N ASP A 99 1.63 0.55 27.17
CA ASP A 99 0.67 1.62 26.99
C ASP A 99 -0.16 1.36 25.73
N HIS A 100 -1.47 1.56 25.81
CA HIS A 100 -2.41 1.38 24.69
C HIS A 100 -2.47 -0.04 24.09
N VAL A 101 -1.85 -1.03 24.75
CA VAL A 101 -1.93 -2.44 24.34
C VAL A 101 -3.23 -3.07 24.86
N PRO A 102 -3.90 -3.95 24.09
CA PRO A 102 -5.03 -4.72 24.58
C PRO A 102 -4.70 -5.54 25.84
N ALA A 103 -5.67 -5.65 26.75
CA ALA A 103 -5.49 -6.44 27.96
C ALA A 103 -5.43 -7.95 27.65
N GLY A 104 -4.63 -8.70 28.41
CA GLY A 104 -4.62 -10.16 28.37
C GLY A 104 -3.73 -10.79 27.29
N LEU A 105 -2.82 -10.01 26.69
CA LEU A 105 -1.75 -10.56 25.86
C LEU A 105 -0.70 -11.26 26.73
N SER A 106 -0.23 -12.42 26.28
CA SER A 106 0.98 -13.07 26.76
C SER A 106 2.23 -12.30 26.33
N ASN A 107 3.40 -12.64 26.88
CA ASN A 107 4.66 -11.96 26.55
C ASN A 107 4.99 -12.05 25.04
N ASP A 108 4.74 -13.20 24.41
CA ASP A 108 5.02 -13.39 22.97
C ASP A 108 4.03 -12.60 22.09
N GLU A 109 2.75 -12.53 22.50
CA GLU A 109 1.74 -11.73 21.82
C GLU A 109 2.04 -10.23 21.95
N LEU A 110 2.49 -9.78 23.13
CA LEU A 110 2.93 -8.41 23.40
C LEU A 110 4.17 -8.04 22.57
N GLU A 111 5.16 -8.94 22.46
CA GLU A 111 6.33 -8.73 21.61
C GLU A 111 5.89 -8.56 20.15
N ALA A 112 5.02 -9.44 19.64
CA ALA A 112 4.53 -9.34 18.26
C ALA A 112 3.72 -8.06 18.01
N TYR A 113 2.90 -7.64 18.98
CA TYR A 113 2.14 -6.38 18.92
C TYR A 113 3.08 -5.17 18.79
N ASN A 114 4.05 -5.07 19.69
CA ASN A 114 5.06 -3.99 19.70
C ASN A 114 5.99 -4.02 18.47
N ASP A 115 6.34 -5.21 17.99
CA ASP A 115 7.11 -5.37 16.76
C ASP A 115 6.33 -4.83 15.54
N TYR A 116 5.01 -5.01 15.49
CA TYR A 116 4.18 -4.47 14.41
C TYR A 116 4.13 -2.95 14.42
N ASP A 117 3.96 -2.33 15.59
CA ASP A 117 3.99 -0.87 15.73
C ASP A 117 5.37 -0.29 15.38
N SER A 118 6.44 -0.97 15.78
CA SER A 118 7.81 -0.57 15.41
C SER A 118 8.07 -0.70 13.90
N ALA A 119 7.50 -1.73 13.26
CA ALA A 119 7.53 -1.87 11.80
C ALA A 119 6.75 -0.75 11.11
N ASN A 120 5.61 -0.31 11.66
CA ASN A 120 4.85 0.84 11.15
C ASN A 120 5.65 2.13 11.21
N VAL A 121 6.41 2.38 12.29
CA VAL A 121 7.32 3.55 12.40
C VAL A 121 8.38 3.53 11.31
N TYR A 122 8.94 2.36 11.01
CA TYR A 122 9.91 2.24 9.93
C TYR A 122 9.27 2.43 8.56
N ASN A 123 8.09 1.85 8.33
CA ASN A 123 7.34 2.05 7.09
C ASN A 123 6.98 3.54 6.87
N ASP A 124 6.53 4.26 7.91
CA ASP A 124 6.31 5.71 7.88
C ASP A 124 7.57 6.45 7.41
N HIS A 125 8.74 6.15 8.00
CA HIS A 125 10.00 6.73 7.59
C HIS A 125 10.32 6.49 6.10
N ILE A 126 10.02 5.29 5.58
CA ILE A 126 10.23 4.97 4.15
C ILE A 126 9.28 5.76 3.25
N ILE A 127 7.99 5.79 3.55
CA ILE A 127 6.99 6.53 2.76
C ILE A 127 7.30 8.04 2.77
N ALA A 128 7.59 8.60 3.95
CA ALA A 128 7.99 9.99 4.08
C ALA A 128 9.28 10.29 3.30
N SER A 129 10.24 9.35 3.27
CA SER A 129 11.48 9.50 2.50
C SER A 129 11.24 9.48 0.99
N LEU A 130 10.38 8.59 0.49
CA LEU A 130 9.98 8.56 -0.92
C LEU A 130 9.31 9.88 -1.35
N ILE A 131 8.36 10.38 -0.56
CA ILE A 131 7.69 11.66 -0.84
C ILE A 131 8.69 12.81 -0.80
N LYS A 132 9.55 12.87 0.22
CA LYS A 132 10.57 13.91 0.37
C LYS A 132 11.57 13.90 -0.79
N ASP A 133 12.08 12.74 -1.16
CA ASP A 133 13.04 12.59 -2.26
C ASP A 133 12.39 12.93 -3.61
N TYR A 134 11.12 12.56 -3.81
CA TYR A 134 10.37 12.97 -5.00
C TYR A 134 10.18 14.49 -5.05
N LYS A 135 9.70 15.10 -3.96
CA LYS A 135 9.53 16.56 -3.83
C LYS A 135 10.82 17.33 -4.08
N ALA A 136 11.96 16.81 -3.63
CA ALA A 136 13.27 17.45 -3.81
C ALA A 136 13.71 17.59 -5.28
N THR A 137 13.04 16.90 -6.21
CA THR A 137 13.30 17.02 -7.66
C THR A 137 12.48 18.11 -8.35
N ASP A 138 11.68 18.87 -7.60
CA ASP A 138 10.73 19.86 -8.14
C ASP A 138 9.85 19.28 -9.28
N PRO A 139 9.17 18.14 -9.04
CA PRO A 139 8.57 17.34 -10.08
C PRO A 139 7.26 17.95 -10.60
N ASN A 140 6.81 17.51 -11.77
CA ASN A 140 5.44 17.67 -12.25
C ASN A 140 4.74 16.30 -12.25
N GLY A 141 4.03 15.98 -11.16
CA GLY A 141 3.33 14.71 -11.00
C GLY A 141 2.77 14.53 -9.59
N PHE A 142 2.37 13.30 -9.28
CA PHE A 142 1.83 12.91 -7.99
C PHE A 142 2.39 11.53 -7.57
N LEU A 143 2.30 11.24 -6.28
CA LEU A 143 2.63 9.95 -5.68
C LEU A 143 1.39 9.45 -4.95
N LEU A 144 0.99 8.21 -5.23
CA LEU A 144 -0.07 7.52 -4.52
C LEU A 144 0.53 6.35 -3.74
N TYR A 145 0.31 6.32 -2.43
CA TYR A 145 0.68 5.21 -1.57
C TYR A 145 -0.58 4.51 -1.07
N PHE A 146 -0.59 3.18 -1.15
CA PHE A 146 -1.61 2.34 -0.53
C PHE A 146 -0.99 1.00 -0.10
N SER A 147 -1.54 0.39 0.95
CA SER A 147 -1.22 -1.00 1.30
C SER A 147 -2.08 -1.96 0.47
N ASP A 148 -1.54 -3.13 0.13
CA ASP A 148 -2.28 -4.17 -0.60
C ASP A 148 -3.42 -4.75 0.24
N HIS A 149 -3.21 -4.87 1.55
CA HIS A 149 -4.20 -5.21 2.56
C HIS A 149 -3.74 -4.72 3.95
N GLY A 150 -4.59 -4.90 4.96
CA GLY A 150 -4.23 -4.71 6.37
C GLY A 150 -3.69 -5.99 7.00
N GLU A 151 -3.61 -6.05 8.32
CA GLU A 151 -3.18 -7.20 9.11
C GLU A 151 -3.87 -7.15 10.47
N GLU A 152 -4.44 -8.25 10.94
CA GLU A 152 -4.94 -8.35 12.31
C GLU A 152 -3.76 -8.63 13.25
N VAL A 153 -3.56 -7.81 14.27
CA VAL A 153 -2.49 -7.97 15.26
C VAL A 153 -3.07 -7.81 16.67
N TYR A 154 -3.98 -8.72 17.02
CA TYR A 154 -4.70 -8.75 18.30
C TYR A 154 -5.60 -7.54 18.56
N ASP A 155 -5.90 -6.74 17.54
CA ASP A 155 -6.75 -5.55 17.63
C ASP A 155 -8.21 -5.90 17.94
N THR A 156 -8.73 -6.98 17.34
CA THR A 156 -10.13 -7.37 17.45
C THR A 156 -10.37 -8.20 18.72
N PRO A 157 -11.35 -7.83 19.57
CA PRO A 157 -11.74 -8.66 20.71
C PRO A 157 -12.07 -10.11 20.27
N PRO A 158 -11.60 -11.15 20.98
CA PRO A 158 -11.01 -11.12 22.32
C PRO A 158 -9.47 -10.96 22.34
N HIS A 159 -8.86 -10.36 21.32
CA HIS A 159 -7.41 -10.08 21.24
C HIS A 159 -6.55 -11.35 21.18
N LYS A 160 -6.97 -12.30 20.33
CA LYS A 160 -6.34 -13.62 20.18
C LYS A 160 -6.08 -14.03 18.73
N THR A 161 -6.22 -13.11 17.79
CA THR A 161 -5.98 -13.35 16.38
C THR A 161 -4.76 -12.55 15.95
N GLN A 162 -3.86 -13.18 15.20
CA GLN A 162 -2.78 -12.51 14.49
C GLN A 162 -2.72 -13.07 13.06
N GLY A 163 -2.60 -12.19 12.06
CA GLY A 163 -2.43 -12.56 10.67
C GLY A 163 -3.62 -12.19 9.79
N ARG A 164 -3.86 -13.00 8.76
CA ARG A 164 -4.93 -12.82 7.79
C ARG A 164 -5.67 -14.13 7.55
N ASN A 165 -6.99 -14.05 7.54
CA ASN A 165 -7.83 -15.19 7.17
C ASN A 165 -9.10 -14.70 6.45
N GLU A 166 -9.16 -14.92 5.14
CA GLU A 166 -10.30 -14.49 4.30
C GLU A 166 -11.62 -15.20 4.70
N ASP A 167 -11.55 -16.41 5.27
CA ASP A 167 -12.73 -17.16 5.73
C ASP A 167 -13.17 -16.76 7.16
N ASN A 168 -12.36 -15.99 7.89
CA ASN A 168 -12.70 -15.43 9.20
C ASN A 168 -12.21 -13.97 9.31
N PRO A 169 -12.85 -13.04 8.58
CA PRO A 169 -12.36 -11.69 8.39
C PRO A 169 -12.52 -10.83 9.64
N THR A 170 -11.53 -9.98 9.91
CA THR A 170 -11.66 -8.82 10.81
C THR A 170 -11.39 -7.54 10.03
N ARG A 171 -11.90 -6.40 10.51
CA ARG A 171 -11.77 -5.11 9.80
C ARG A 171 -10.30 -4.69 9.60
N HIS A 172 -9.46 -4.92 10.60
CA HIS A 172 -8.01 -4.64 10.57
C HIS A 172 -7.24 -5.38 9.46
N MET A 173 -7.79 -6.49 8.92
CA MET A 173 -7.23 -7.16 7.74
C MET A 173 -7.49 -6.41 6.42
N TYR A 174 -8.48 -5.50 6.39
CA TYR A 174 -8.97 -4.84 5.16
C TYR A 174 -8.80 -3.32 5.17
N THR A 175 -8.70 -2.69 6.34
CA THR A 175 -8.39 -1.26 6.44
C THR A 175 -6.95 -1.00 6.02
N VAL A 176 -6.73 0.02 5.18
CA VAL A 176 -5.42 0.32 4.60
C VAL A 176 -5.19 1.83 4.54
N PRO A 177 -3.93 2.30 4.65
CA PRO A 177 -3.60 3.67 4.29
C PRO A 177 -3.85 3.88 2.78
N PHE A 178 -4.34 5.07 2.43
CA PHE A 178 -4.49 5.52 1.04
C PHE A 178 -4.14 7.01 0.96
N LEU A 179 -2.92 7.32 0.53
CA LEU A 179 -2.36 8.67 0.58
C LEU A 179 -2.03 9.17 -0.82
N LEU A 180 -2.55 10.34 -1.18
CA LEU A 180 -2.19 11.05 -2.40
C LEU A 180 -1.34 12.27 -2.04
N TRP A 181 -0.14 12.36 -2.62
CA TRP A 181 0.69 13.56 -2.58
C TRP A 181 0.82 14.13 -4.01
N THR A 182 0.48 15.40 -4.19
CA THR A 182 0.60 16.11 -5.49
C THR A 182 1.70 17.15 -5.42
N SER A 183 2.51 17.28 -6.48
CA SER A 183 3.51 18.34 -6.56
C SER A 183 2.87 19.70 -6.84
N GLU A 184 3.56 20.78 -6.47
CA GLU A 184 3.08 22.15 -6.70
C GLU A 184 2.87 22.43 -8.19
N LYS A 185 3.77 21.98 -9.07
CA LYS A 185 3.63 22.12 -10.52
C LYS A 185 2.44 21.35 -11.07
N TRP A 186 2.19 20.12 -10.58
CA TRP A 186 1.03 19.36 -11.02
C TRP A 186 -0.26 20.05 -10.59
N GLN A 187 -0.32 20.50 -9.33
CA GLN A 187 -1.48 21.19 -8.77
C GLN A 187 -1.77 22.51 -9.50
N ALA A 188 -0.74 23.26 -9.86
CA ALA A 188 -0.89 24.49 -10.64
C ALA A 188 -1.39 24.24 -12.06
N ALA A 189 -0.94 23.15 -12.70
CA ALA A 189 -1.36 22.76 -14.05
C ALA A 189 -2.74 22.08 -14.08
N HIS A 190 -3.14 21.43 -12.98
CA HIS A 190 -4.39 20.67 -12.87
C HIS A 190 -5.09 20.96 -11.52
N PRO A 191 -5.64 22.18 -11.32
CA PRO A 191 -6.22 22.55 -10.03
C PRO A 191 -7.37 21.61 -9.63
N ARG A 192 -7.20 20.92 -8.49
CA ARG A 192 -8.22 20.05 -7.88
C ARG A 192 -8.25 20.21 -6.37
N ASP A 193 -9.43 20.26 -5.78
CA ASP A 193 -9.62 20.20 -4.33
C ASP A 193 -10.11 18.81 -3.94
N PHE A 194 -9.28 18.08 -3.20
CA PHE A 194 -9.60 16.73 -2.71
C PHE A 194 -10.09 16.74 -1.25
N SER A 195 -10.18 17.90 -0.59
CA SER A 195 -10.50 17.98 0.84
C SER A 195 -11.87 17.39 1.20
N GLN A 196 -12.81 17.43 0.26
CA GLN A 196 -14.16 16.87 0.43
C GLN A 196 -14.23 15.36 0.12
N ASP A 197 -13.15 14.78 -0.42
CA ASP A 197 -13.13 13.40 -0.89
C ASP A 197 -12.56 12.44 0.16
N VAL A 198 -11.83 12.95 1.16
CA VAL A 198 -11.02 12.16 2.10
C VAL A 198 -11.80 11.18 2.97
N ASN A 199 -13.11 11.39 3.15
CA ASN A 199 -13.99 10.53 3.96
C ASN A 199 -14.90 9.63 3.12
N ARG A 200 -14.69 9.56 1.79
CA ARG A 200 -15.48 8.68 0.92
C ARG A 200 -15.16 7.22 1.22
N LYS A 201 -16.19 6.39 1.40
CA LYS A 201 -16.05 4.94 1.54
C LYS A 201 -15.63 4.33 0.20
N TYR A 202 -14.47 3.68 0.18
CA TYR A 202 -13.83 3.23 -1.05
C TYR A 202 -13.21 1.84 -0.91
N SER A 203 -13.07 1.13 -2.03
CA SER A 203 -12.35 -0.14 -2.12
C SER A 203 -11.20 -0.01 -3.11
N SER A 204 -10.00 -0.47 -2.73
CA SER A 204 -8.81 -0.48 -3.60
C SER A 204 -8.97 -1.39 -4.82
N SER A 205 -10.00 -2.25 -4.87
CA SER A 205 -10.36 -3.02 -6.07
C SER A 205 -10.65 -2.15 -7.30
N GLU A 206 -11.12 -0.91 -7.08
CA GLU A 206 -11.45 0.05 -8.14
C GLU A 206 -10.30 1.04 -8.44
N LEU A 207 -9.11 0.81 -7.88
CA LEU A 207 -7.93 1.70 -7.98
C LEU A 207 -7.62 2.16 -9.41
N ILE A 208 -7.84 1.30 -10.40
CA ILE A 208 -7.55 1.65 -11.80
C ILE A 208 -8.37 2.85 -12.26
N HIS A 209 -9.60 3.03 -11.78
CA HIS A 209 -10.43 4.18 -12.12
C HIS A 209 -9.91 5.46 -11.46
N THR A 210 -9.57 5.40 -10.18
CA THR A 210 -8.93 6.52 -9.47
C THR A 210 -7.62 6.93 -10.12
N TRP A 211 -6.77 5.97 -10.48
CA TRP A 211 -5.51 6.25 -11.16
C TRP A 211 -5.72 6.89 -12.54
N SER A 212 -6.69 6.39 -13.31
CA SER A 212 -7.05 6.96 -14.62
C SER A 212 -7.56 8.38 -14.51
N ASP A 213 -8.41 8.68 -13.52
CA ASP A 213 -8.88 10.03 -13.26
C ASP A 213 -7.72 10.98 -12.93
N LEU A 214 -6.83 10.61 -12.00
CA LEU A 214 -5.66 11.41 -11.66
C LEU A 214 -4.71 11.61 -12.84
N ALA A 215 -4.55 10.59 -13.70
CA ALA A 215 -3.73 10.68 -14.91
C ALA A 215 -4.41 11.41 -16.08
N GLY A 216 -5.68 11.79 -15.94
CA GLY A 216 -6.46 12.47 -16.99
C GLY A 216 -6.81 11.55 -18.18
N PHE A 217 -6.92 10.25 -17.96
CA PHE A 217 -7.22 9.27 -19.00
C PHE A 217 -8.72 9.01 -19.13
N THR A 218 -9.18 8.88 -20.37
CA THR A 218 -10.54 8.42 -20.72
C THR A 218 -10.45 7.39 -21.82
N TYR A 219 -11.30 6.36 -21.75
CA TYR A 219 -11.32 5.22 -22.67
C TYR A 219 -12.58 4.38 -22.41
N ASP A 220 -12.91 3.48 -23.34
CA ASP A 220 -14.02 2.54 -23.16
C ASP A 220 -13.76 1.64 -21.93
N GLY A 221 -14.67 1.71 -20.96
CA GLY A 221 -14.56 1.00 -19.69
C GLY A 221 -13.99 1.83 -18.53
N PHE A 222 -13.53 3.06 -18.75
CA PHE A 222 -13.29 3.99 -17.65
C PHE A 222 -14.63 4.39 -17.01
N ASP A 223 -14.76 4.17 -15.70
CA ASP A 223 -15.93 4.55 -14.90
C ASP A 223 -15.57 5.66 -13.88
N PRO A 224 -15.94 6.93 -14.13
CA PRO A 224 -15.66 8.03 -13.22
C PRO A 224 -16.47 7.95 -11.92
N THR A 225 -17.50 7.11 -11.83
CA THR A 225 -18.26 6.91 -10.58
C THR A 225 -17.51 6.02 -9.59
N ARG A 226 -16.53 5.26 -10.07
CA ARG A 226 -15.65 4.38 -9.28
C ARG A 226 -14.30 5.01 -8.92
N ALA A 227 -14.03 6.24 -9.35
CA ALA A 227 -12.81 6.98 -9.00
C ALA A 227 -13.04 7.81 -7.73
N ILE A 228 -12.33 7.54 -6.63
CA ILE A 228 -12.52 8.24 -5.35
C ILE A 228 -12.23 9.75 -5.45
N THR A 229 -11.42 10.16 -6.43
CA THR A 229 -11.01 11.54 -6.71
C THR A 229 -11.92 12.27 -7.71
N SER A 230 -12.92 11.58 -8.25
CA SER A 230 -13.84 12.12 -9.24
C SER A 230 -15.01 12.85 -8.56
N PRO A 231 -15.49 14.00 -9.08
CA PRO A 231 -16.70 14.64 -8.58
C PRO A 231 -17.97 13.81 -8.85
N GLN A 232 -17.89 12.80 -9.74
CA GLN A 232 -18.98 11.89 -10.04
C GLN A 232 -18.97 10.63 -9.17
N PHE A 233 -18.05 10.54 -8.21
CA PHE A 233 -17.91 9.39 -7.34
C PHE A 233 -19.25 8.99 -6.72
N LYS A 234 -19.55 7.70 -6.76
CA LYS A 234 -20.72 7.11 -6.14
C LYS A 234 -20.28 5.96 -5.25
N GLU A 235 -20.64 6.03 -3.98
CA GLU A 235 -20.41 4.94 -3.04
C GLU A 235 -21.07 3.65 -3.54
N THR A 236 -20.33 2.55 -3.44
CA THR A 236 -20.78 1.20 -3.76
C THR A 236 -20.40 0.26 -2.62
N THR A 237 -21.06 -0.90 -2.56
CA THR A 237 -20.73 -1.93 -1.56
C THR A 237 -19.26 -2.31 -1.63
N ARG A 238 -18.58 -2.25 -0.49
CA ARG A 238 -17.17 -2.65 -0.34
C ARG A 238 -17.10 -4.16 -0.14
N TRP A 239 -17.16 -4.91 -1.25
CA TRP A 239 -17.15 -6.37 -1.21
C TRP A 239 -15.83 -6.92 -0.66
N ILE A 240 -15.93 -7.88 0.26
CA ILE A 240 -14.83 -8.71 0.76
C ILE A 240 -15.20 -10.20 0.64
N GLY A 241 -14.20 -11.07 0.78
CA GLY A 241 -14.37 -12.52 0.70
C GLY A 241 -13.92 -13.08 -0.65
N ASN A 242 -13.89 -14.42 -0.74
CA ASN A 242 -13.29 -15.10 -1.88
C ASN A 242 -14.18 -15.02 -3.13
N PRO A 243 -13.77 -14.32 -4.20
CA PRO A 243 -14.62 -14.14 -5.38
C PRO A 243 -14.76 -15.42 -6.22
N TYR A 244 -13.94 -16.44 -5.97
CA TYR A 244 -13.99 -17.73 -6.67
C TYR A 244 -14.85 -18.77 -5.93
N LYS A 245 -15.25 -18.49 -4.69
CA LYS A 245 -16.21 -19.33 -3.95
C LYS A 245 -17.63 -18.84 -4.23
N LYS A 246 -18.54 -19.79 -4.45
CA LYS A 246 -19.95 -19.51 -4.74
C LYS A 246 -20.59 -18.76 -3.56
N ASN A 247 -21.14 -17.57 -3.82
CA ASN A 247 -21.88 -16.76 -2.85
C ASN A 247 -21.09 -16.42 -1.56
N ALA A 248 -19.77 -16.26 -1.66
CA ALA A 248 -18.90 -15.99 -0.50
C ALA A 248 -18.61 -14.49 -0.27
N LEU A 249 -19.11 -13.60 -1.11
CA LEU A 249 -18.91 -12.17 -0.95
C LEU A 249 -19.87 -11.60 0.12
N ILE A 250 -19.32 -10.79 1.02
CA ILE A 250 -20.08 -10.04 2.02
C ILE A 250 -19.70 -8.56 1.96
N ASP A 251 -20.57 -7.70 2.49
CA ASP A 251 -20.28 -6.28 2.65
C ASP A 251 -19.30 -6.07 3.81
N TYR A 252 -18.18 -5.39 3.59
CA TYR A 252 -17.24 -5.00 4.65
C TYR A 252 -17.95 -4.30 5.82
N ASP A 253 -18.96 -3.47 5.54
CA ASP A 253 -19.69 -2.72 6.57
C ASP A 253 -20.44 -3.64 7.56
N SER A 254 -20.66 -4.91 7.19
CA SER A 254 -21.29 -5.92 8.07
C SER A 254 -20.35 -6.47 9.15
N LEU A 255 -19.03 -6.24 9.05
CA LEU A 255 -18.08 -6.66 10.08
C LEU A 255 -18.27 -5.85 11.38
N PRO A 256 -18.15 -6.47 12.57
CA PRO A 256 -18.30 -5.79 13.85
C PRO A 256 -17.12 -4.84 14.15
N TYR A 257 -17.24 -4.08 15.24
CA TYR A 257 -16.19 -3.20 15.78
C TYR A 257 -15.78 -1.99 14.90
N GLY A 258 -16.69 -1.55 14.02
CA GLY A 258 -16.47 -0.37 13.17
C GLY A 258 -16.45 0.97 13.91
N ASP A 259 -16.82 0.96 15.19
CA ASP A 259 -16.77 2.10 16.12
C ASP A 259 -15.38 2.32 16.74
N GLN A 260 -14.46 1.36 16.59
CA GLN A 260 -13.07 1.53 17.03
C GLN A 260 -12.34 2.60 16.20
N ILE A 261 -11.39 3.30 16.83
CA ILE A 261 -10.59 4.33 16.17
C ILE A 261 -9.81 3.72 15.01
N GLY A 262 -9.96 4.29 13.81
CA GLY A 262 -9.28 3.83 12.60
C GLY A 262 -9.88 2.58 11.96
N ASN A 263 -11.06 2.13 12.41
CA ASN A 263 -11.68 0.87 11.99
C ASN A 263 -13.02 1.05 11.24
N GLN A 264 -13.27 2.23 10.66
CA GLN A 264 -14.58 2.61 10.10
C GLN A 264 -15.00 1.80 8.85
#